data_AF-A0A971S648-F1
#
_entry.id   AF-A0A971S648-F1
#
_cell.length_a   1.000
_cell.length_b   1.000
_cell.length_c   1.000
_cell.angle_alpha   90.00
_cell.angle_beta   90.00
_cell.angle_gamma   90.00
#
_symmetry.space_group_name_H-M   'P 1'
#
loop_
_entity.id
_entity.type
_entity.pdbx_description
1 polymer ?
#
loop_
_entity_poly.entity_id
_entity_poly.type
_entity_poly.pdbx_seq_one_letter_code
_entity_poly.pdbx_strand_id
1 'polypeptide(L)' 'MEIMMEMRRIEYGSQDYETTLDLRNEIFRKPQGLNLRDEDLSREALCDMFGGFIGEKIIATIFLT' A
#
# COMPACT_ATOMS: atom_id res chain seq x y z
N MET A 1 -9.64 20.14 -14.21
CA MET A 1 -8.30 19.50 -14.24
C MET A 1 -8.55 18.01 -14.14
N GLU A 2 -8.17 17.25 -15.15
CA GLU A 2 -8.35 15.80 -15.12
C GLU A 2 -7.22 15.18 -14.30
N ILE A 3 -7.56 14.31 -13.36
CA ILE A 3 -6.58 13.57 -12.57
C ILE A 3 -6.49 12.18 -13.20
N MET A 4 -5.37 11.90 -13.87
CA MET A 4 -5.10 10.56 -14.36
C MET A 4 -4.53 9.72 -13.23
N MET A 5 -5.23 8.65 -12.90
CA MET A 5 -4.76 7.62 -11.99
C MET A 5 -4.34 6.41 -12.81
N GLU A 6 -3.15 5.90 -12.50
CA GLU A 6 -2.60 4.69 -13.10
C GLU A 6 -2.50 3.59 -12.04
N MET A 7 -2.82 2.36 -12.44
CA MET A 7 -2.67 1.20 -11.58
C MET A 7 -1.37 0.49 -11.94
N ARG A 8 -0.51 0.26 -10.95
CA ARG A 8 0.77 -0.44 -11.12
C ARG A 8 0.81 -1.64 -10.18
N ARG A 9 1.35 -2.77 -10.62
CA ARG A 9 1.61 -3.93 -9.75
C ARG A 9 2.70 -3.56 -8.76
N ILE A 10 2.54 -3.98 -7.51
CA ILE A 10 3.51 -3.77 -6.44
C ILE A 10 4.11 -5.11 -6.06
N GLU A 11 5.44 -5.19 -6.07
CA GLU A 11 6.17 -6.35 -5.60
C GLU A 11 6.34 -6.29 -4.07
N TYR A 12 6.08 -7.41 -3.39
CA TYR A 12 6.27 -7.50 -1.94
C TYR A 12 7.72 -7.21 -1.55
N GLY A 13 7.91 -6.38 -0.52
CA GLY A 13 9.25 -5.95 -0.06
C GLY A 13 9.92 -4.89 -0.94
N SER A 14 9.28 -4.42 -2.01
CA SER A 14 9.78 -3.29 -2.82
C SER A 14 9.66 -1.94 -2.10
N GLN A 15 10.27 -0.90 -2.66
CA GLN A 15 10.14 0.46 -2.12
C GLN A 15 8.70 0.99 -2.22
N ASP A 16 7.96 0.63 -3.28
CA ASP A 16 6.54 0.98 -3.42
C ASP A 16 5.71 0.24 -2.38
N TYR A 17 6.05 -1.01 -2.08
CA TYR A 17 5.43 -1.77 -0.98
C TYR A 17 5.63 -1.08 0.37
N GLU A 18 6.84 -0.64 0.71
CA GLU A 18 7.11 0.13 1.93
C GLU A 18 6.31 1.43 1.99
N THR A 19 6.18 2.12 0.86
CA THR A 19 5.35 3.32 0.75
C THR A 19 3.88 3.02 1.02
N THR A 20 3.38 1.83 0.61
CA THR A 20 2.03 1.40 0.96
C THR A 20 1.89 1.06 2.45
N LEU A 21 2.94 0.57 3.11
CA LEU A 21 2.91 0.33 4.55
C LEU A 21 2.77 1.64 5.30
N ASP A 22 3.51 2.67 4.91
CA ASP A 22 3.36 4.02 5.48
C ASP A 22 1.93 4.53 5.30
N LEU A 23 1.40 4.49 4.07
CA LEU A 23 0.05 4.94 3.78
C LEU A 23 -1.01 4.22 4.62
N ARG A 24 -0.96 2.88 4.67
CA ARG A 24 -1.89 2.05 5.44
C ARG A 24 -1.73 2.28 6.94
N ASN A 25 -0.51 2.46 7.42
CA ASN A 25 -0.24 2.70 8.83
C ASN A 25 -0.82 4.04 9.29
N GLU A 26 -0.59 5.11 8.52
CA GLU A 26 -1.13 6.45 8.82
C GLU A 26 -2.67 6.47 8.77
N ILE A 27 -3.27 5.86 7.75
CA ILE A 27 -4.72 5.99 7.51
C ILE A 27 -5.52 5.01 8.36
N PHE A 28 -5.07 3.76 8.51
CA PHE A 28 -5.87 2.72 9.15
C PHE A 28 -5.44 2.38 10.57
N ARG A 29 -4.15 2.37 10.89
CA ARG A 29 -3.66 1.83 12.18
C ARG A 29 -3.44 2.89 13.24
N LYS A 30 -2.74 3.98 12.92
CA LYS A 30 -2.49 5.05 13.88
C LYS A 30 -3.76 5.66 14.51
N PRO A 31 -4.87 5.89 13.77
CA PRO A 31 -6.10 6.40 14.37
C PRO A 31 -6.70 5.47 15.44
N GLN A 32 -6.32 4.19 15.43
CA GLN A 32 -6.74 3.18 16.38
C GLN A 32 -5.72 2.96 17.51
N GLY A 33 -4.62 3.73 17.53
CA GLY A 33 -3.51 3.51 18.46
C GLY A 33 -2.68 2.26 18.13
N LEU A 34 -2.78 1.75 16.91
CA LEU A 34 -2.04 0.57 16.43
C LEU A 34 -0.88 0.99 15.51
N ASN A 35 0.04 0.05 15.27
CA ASN A 35 1.14 0.19 14.32
C ASN A 35 1.21 -1.04 13.42
N LEU A 36 1.05 -0.84 12.11
CA LEU A 36 1.06 -1.90 11.10
C LEU A 36 2.38 -2.69 11.10
N ARG A 37 3.49 -2.03 11.43
CA ARG A 37 4.82 -2.66 11.42
C ARG A 37 5.06 -3.63 12.59
N ASP A 38 4.15 -3.67 13.55
CA ASP A 38 4.19 -4.64 14.64
C ASP A 38 3.41 -5.94 14.28
N GLU A 39 2.75 -5.98 13.12
CA GLU A 39 1.98 -7.13 12.64
C GLU A 39 2.83 -8.10 11.79
N ASP A 40 2.42 -9.38 11.71
CA ASP A 40 3.01 -10.35 10.78
C ASP A 40 2.44 -10.17 9.37
N LEU A 41 3.24 -9.58 8.48
CA LEU A 41 2.88 -9.27 7.09
C LEU A 41 3.36 -10.34 6.10
N SER A 42 3.90 -11.46 6.56
CA SER A 42 4.48 -12.51 5.69
C SER A 42 3.49 -13.06 4.67
N ARG A 43 2.19 -13.06 4.99
CA ARG A 43 1.13 -13.51 4.10
C ARG A 43 0.90 -12.60 2.90
N GLU A 44 1.31 -11.34 2.96
CA GLU A 44 1.16 -10.40 1.83
C GLU A 44 2.05 -10.78 0.64
N ALA A 45 3.13 -11.55 0.87
CA ALA A 45 3.97 -12.11 -0.19
C ALA A 45 3.22 -13.09 -1.13
N LEU A 46 2.05 -13.57 -0.70
CA LEU A 46 1.21 -14.49 -1.47
C LEU A 46 0.06 -13.77 -2.19
N CYS A 47 -0.11 -12.47 -1.98
CA CYS A 47 -1.19 -11.68 -2.57
C CYS A 47 -0.72 -10.97 -3.83
N ASP A 48 -1.60 -10.86 -4.83
CA ASP A 48 -1.37 -9.92 -5.92
C ASP A 48 -1.72 -8.51 -5.43
N MET A 49 -0.70 -7.65 -5.36
CA MET A 49 -0.83 -6.30 -4.86
C MET A 49 -0.70 -5.27 -5.98
N PHE A 50 -1.55 -4.25 -5.92
CA PHE A 50 -1.53 -3.12 -6.85
C PHE A 50 -1.61 -1.80 -6.09
N GLY A 51 -0.93 -0.78 -6.60
CA GLY A 51 -1.04 0.60 -6.15
C GLY A 51 -1.78 1.45 -7.17
N GLY A 52 -2.58 2.39 -6.67
CA GLY A 52 -3.10 3.49 -7.48
C GLY A 52 -2.17 4.70 -7.36
N PHE A 53 -1.71 5.22 -8.48
CA PHE A 53 -0.71 6.28 -8.57
C PHE A 53 -1.29 7.53 -9.25
N ILE A 54 -0.93 8.70 -8.72
CA ILE A 54 -1.05 9.98 -9.43
C ILE A 54 0.38 10.52 -9.59
N GLY A 55 0.94 10.37 -10.79
CA GLY A 55 2.39 10.53 -10.98
C GLY A 55 3.14 9.50 -10.14
N GLU A 56 4.13 9.96 -9.36
CA GLU A 56 4.90 9.06 -8.46
C GLU A 56 4.27 8.88 -7.08
N LYS A 57 3.11 9.46 -6.82
CA LYS A 57 2.46 9.37 -5.51
C LYS A 57 1.46 8.21 -5.47
N ILE A 58 1.69 7.26 -4.57
CA ILE A 58 0.71 6.24 -4.22
C ILE A 58 -0.43 6.88 -3.42
N ILE A 59 -1.66 6.62 -3.86
CA ILE A 59 -2.90 7.10 -3.22
C ILE A 59 -3.87 5.97 -2.86
N ALA A 60 -3.63 4.76 -3.36
CA ALA A 60 -4.47 3.60 -3.11
C ALA A 60 -3.63 2.33 -3.07
N THR A 61 -4.11 1.34 -2.32
CA THR A 61 -3.54 0.00 -2.22
C THR A 61 -4.66 -1.02 -2.40
N ILE A 62 -4.44 -2.02 -3.24
CA ILE A 62 -5.43 -3.03 -3.61
C ILE A 62 -4.77 -4.40 -3.45
N PHE A 63 -5.46 -5.31 -2.78
CA PHE A 63 -5.02 -6.70 -2.58
C PHE A 63 -6.03 -7.62 -3.27
N LEU A 64 -5.51 -8.52 -4.11
CA LEU A 64 -6.28 -9.59 -4.75
C LEU A 64 -5.79 -10.94 -4.19
N THR A 65 -6.75 -11.77 -3.76
CA THR A 65 -6.54 -13.08 -3.13
C THR A 65 -7.50 -14.12 -3.69
#